data_AF-A0AAE9YNK4-F1
#
_entry.id   AF-A0AAE9YNK4-F1
#
_cell.length_a   1.000
_cell.length_b   1.000
_cell.length_c   1.000
_cell.angle_alpha   90.00
_cell.angle_beta   90.00
_cell.angle_gamma   90.00
#
_symmetry.space_group_name_H-M   'P 1'
#
loop_
_entity.id
_entity.type
_entity.pdbx_description
1 polymer ?
#
loop_
_entity_poly.entity_id
_entity_poly.type
_entity_poly.pdbx_seq_one_letter_code
_entity_poly.pdbx_strand_id
1 'polypeptide(L)'
;MLWNLTAGFKSKFIMFRSIFIMPFNKQLKGHIRISAAMVAIDGIQIAAAIFNCFPQKQGKEMMTALQVQDLPLAEKIQSQLFVFDDLAGVDDRSMQTLIAKIPRESLNLALRGITGACQQKFFTNMSANAAAMLKEALDNAPPKALSEIEKARKAIIDLARKLESEQQIILTNDGLYIE
;
A
#
# COMPACT_ATOMS: atom_id res chain seq x y z
N MET A 1 49.87 -41.57 4.27
CA MET A 1 48.49 -41.80 4.77
C MET A 1 47.54 -40.93 3.96
N LEU A 2 46.53 -41.56 3.32
CA LEU A 2 45.15 -41.03 3.15
C LEU A 2 45.02 -39.75 2.27
N TRP A 3 44.44 -39.68 1.05
CA TRP A 3 43.46 -40.45 0.27
C TRP A 3 43.69 -40.20 -1.25
N ASN A 4 43.55 -41.24 -2.08
CA ASN A 4 43.50 -41.18 -3.54
C ASN A 4 42.06 -41.50 -4.00
N LEU A 5 41.21 -40.49 -4.05
CA LEU A 5 39.81 -40.49 -4.53
C LEU A 5 39.59 -39.02 -4.91
N THR A 6 39.38 -38.58 -6.14
CA THR A 6 38.25 -38.90 -7.02
C THR A 6 38.40 -38.17 -8.38
N ALA A 7 38.87 -38.85 -9.44
CA ALA A 7 38.80 -38.28 -10.80
C ALA A 7 37.34 -38.25 -11.33
N GLY A 8 36.55 -39.27 -10.98
CA GLY A 8 35.14 -39.39 -11.38
C GLY A 8 34.21 -38.35 -10.73
N PHE A 9 34.55 -37.82 -9.55
CA PHE A 9 33.72 -36.83 -8.85
C PHE A 9 33.88 -35.43 -9.43
N LYS A 10 35.11 -35.04 -9.85
CA LYS A 10 35.33 -33.78 -10.59
C LYS A 10 34.58 -33.77 -11.92
N SER A 11 34.60 -34.88 -12.67
CA SER A 11 33.89 -34.99 -13.95
C SER A 11 32.36 -34.98 -13.77
N LYS A 12 31.82 -35.70 -12.78
CA LYS A 12 30.38 -35.63 -12.44
C LYS A 12 29.96 -34.24 -11.95
N PHE A 13 30.82 -33.51 -11.22
CA PHE A 13 30.53 -32.15 -10.77
C PHE A 13 30.56 -31.13 -11.92
N ILE A 14 31.46 -31.29 -12.89
CA ILE A 14 31.50 -30.47 -14.12
C ILE A 14 30.28 -30.75 -15.00
N MET A 15 29.89 -32.02 -15.17
CA MET A 15 28.65 -32.40 -15.86
C MET A 15 27.40 -31.86 -15.16
N PHE A 16 27.34 -31.89 -13.83
CA PHE A 16 26.22 -31.34 -13.06
C PHE A 16 26.09 -29.81 -13.23
N ARG A 17 27.23 -29.10 -13.32
CA ARG A 17 27.27 -27.67 -13.65
C ARG A 17 26.74 -27.36 -15.05
N SER A 18 27.07 -28.19 -16.03
CA SER A 18 26.71 -27.94 -17.43
C SER A 18 25.28 -28.38 -17.77
N ILE A 19 24.79 -29.48 -17.17
CA ILE A 19 23.46 -30.06 -17.44
C ILE A 19 22.36 -29.47 -16.55
N PHE A 20 22.66 -29.06 -15.32
CA PHE A 20 21.61 -28.62 -14.37
C PHE A 20 21.67 -27.11 -14.09
N ILE A 21 22.85 -26.55 -13.82
CA ILE A 21 22.98 -25.13 -13.41
C ILE A 21 22.83 -24.17 -14.62
N MET A 22 23.32 -24.55 -15.79
CA MET A 22 23.22 -23.74 -17.02
C MET A 22 21.77 -23.56 -17.54
N PRO A 23 20.94 -24.61 -17.68
CA PRO A 23 19.56 -24.44 -18.11
C PRO A 23 18.69 -23.75 -17.04
N PHE A 24 18.99 -23.92 -15.75
CA PHE A 24 18.31 -23.18 -14.68
C PHE A 24 18.54 -21.65 -14.78
N ASN A 25 19.79 -21.22 -14.99
CA ASN A 25 20.11 -19.80 -15.22
C ASN A 25 19.48 -19.28 -16.53
N LYS A 26 19.43 -20.12 -17.57
CA LYS A 26 18.77 -19.78 -18.85
C LYS A 26 17.26 -19.61 -18.71
N GLN A 27 16.59 -20.44 -17.91
CA GLN A 27 15.15 -20.30 -17.64
C GLN A 27 14.84 -19.07 -16.77
N LEU A 28 15.68 -18.74 -15.79
CA LEU A 28 15.53 -17.53 -14.99
C LEU A 28 15.71 -16.24 -15.82
N LYS A 29 16.70 -16.20 -16.73
CA LYS A 29 16.88 -15.08 -17.67
C LYS A 29 15.75 -14.96 -18.69
N GLY A 30 15.05 -16.05 -19.02
CA GLY A 30 13.92 -16.05 -19.94
C GLY A 30 12.62 -15.51 -19.33
N HIS A 31 12.40 -15.72 -18.03
CA HIS A 31 11.20 -15.28 -17.32
C HIS A 31 11.35 -13.91 -16.64
N ILE A 32 12.58 -13.48 -16.34
CA ILE A 32 12.87 -12.11 -15.90
C ILE A 32 13.16 -11.26 -17.15
N ARG A 33 12.13 -11.06 -17.98
CA ARG A 33 12.10 -9.90 -18.89
C ARG A 33 11.63 -8.70 -18.08
N ILE A 34 12.47 -8.21 -17.17
CA ILE A 34 12.40 -6.79 -16.78
C ILE A 34 12.82 -6.08 -18.06
N SER A 35 11.84 -5.72 -18.88
CA SER A 35 12.07 -4.81 -19.98
C SER A 35 12.78 -3.61 -19.38
N ALA A 36 13.91 -3.23 -19.95
CA ALA A 36 14.62 -2.01 -19.63
C ALA A 36 13.82 -0.76 -20.08
N ALA A 37 12.50 -0.78 -19.93
CA ALA A 37 11.80 0.43 -19.59
C ALA A 37 12.27 0.76 -18.18
N MET A 38 12.93 1.88 -18.01
CA MET A 38 13.28 2.44 -16.72
C MET A 38 11.95 2.72 -15.99
N VAL A 39 11.36 1.68 -15.39
CA VAL A 39 10.30 1.86 -14.41
C VAL A 39 11.04 2.55 -13.29
N ALA A 40 10.78 3.85 -13.14
CA ALA A 40 11.16 4.56 -11.93
C ALA A 40 10.40 3.88 -10.80
N ILE A 41 11.01 2.84 -10.23
CA ILE A 41 10.48 2.12 -9.10
C ILE A 41 10.56 3.10 -7.95
N ASP A 42 9.41 3.58 -7.51
CA ASP A 42 9.32 4.42 -6.32
C ASP A 42 9.65 3.55 -5.10
N GLY A 43 10.93 3.61 -4.68
CA GLY A 43 11.45 2.85 -3.55
C GLY A 43 10.74 3.18 -2.24
N ILE A 44 10.16 4.37 -2.11
CA ILE A 44 9.39 4.79 -0.94
C ILE A 44 8.05 4.06 -0.92
N GLN A 45 7.36 3.96 -2.06
CA GLN A 45 6.12 3.17 -2.17
C GLN A 45 6.35 1.69 -1.91
N ILE A 46 7.46 1.12 -2.42
CA ILE A 46 7.80 -0.27 -2.13
C ILE A 46 8.11 -0.47 -0.65
N ALA A 47 8.90 0.42 -0.06
CA ALA A 47 9.20 0.35 1.37
C ALA A 47 7.91 0.40 2.19
N ALA A 48 6.99 1.32 1.88
CA ALA A 48 5.69 1.41 2.56
C ALA A 48 4.83 0.15 2.38
N ALA A 49 4.80 -0.42 1.17
CA ALA A 49 4.12 -1.68 0.91
C ALA A 49 4.70 -2.84 1.74
N ILE A 50 6.03 -2.87 1.92
CA ILE A 50 6.70 -3.84 2.80
C ILE A 50 6.34 -3.58 4.27
N PHE A 51 6.32 -2.32 4.70
CA PHE A 51 5.92 -1.94 6.06
C PHE A 51 4.48 -2.36 6.38
N ASN A 52 3.57 -2.29 5.40
CA ASN A 52 2.20 -2.79 5.53
C ASN A 52 2.11 -4.32 5.68
N CYS A 53 3.18 -5.07 5.37
CA CYS A 53 3.23 -6.52 5.59
C CYS A 53 3.78 -6.90 6.98
N PHE A 54 4.36 -5.97 7.74
CA PHE A 54 4.86 -6.27 9.07
C PHE A 54 3.75 -6.30 10.12
N PRO A 55 3.82 -7.22 11.10
CA PRO A 55 3.06 -7.09 12.34
C PRO A 55 3.32 -5.73 12.99
N GLN A 56 2.25 -5.09 13.47
CA GLN A 56 2.25 -3.73 14.04
C GLN A 56 3.44 -3.45 14.98
N LYS A 57 3.74 -4.37 15.90
CA LYS A 57 4.86 -4.23 16.84
C LYS A 57 6.23 -4.12 16.14
N GLN A 58 6.48 -4.98 15.14
CA GLN A 58 7.74 -5.05 14.41
C GLN A 58 7.87 -3.86 13.45
N GLY A 59 6.76 -3.45 12.84
CA GLY A 59 6.68 -2.20 12.12
C GLY A 59 7.13 -1.04 13.02
N LYS A 60 6.48 -0.86 14.18
CA LYS A 60 6.77 0.23 15.11
C LYS A 60 8.26 0.33 15.43
N GLU A 61 8.85 -0.78 15.87
CA GLU A 61 10.29 -0.87 16.17
C GLU A 61 11.17 -0.47 14.97
N MET A 62 10.82 -0.92 13.76
CA MET A 62 11.59 -0.64 12.55
C MET A 62 11.45 0.82 12.08
N MET A 63 10.27 1.43 12.21
CA MET A 63 10.09 2.86 11.90
C MET A 63 10.81 3.74 12.90
N THR A 64 10.77 3.41 14.20
CA THR A 64 11.53 4.15 15.22
C THR A 64 13.04 4.07 14.94
N ALA A 65 13.54 2.88 14.58
CA ALA A 65 14.94 2.73 14.16
C ALA A 65 15.26 3.56 12.91
N LEU A 66 14.33 3.62 11.94
CA LEU A 66 14.49 4.40 10.72
C LEU A 66 14.45 5.92 10.99
N GLN A 67 13.58 6.40 11.88
CA GLN A 67 13.52 7.81 12.28
C GLN A 67 14.82 8.30 12.90
N VAL A 68 15.50 7.44 13.68
CA VAL A 68 16.82 7.75 14.27
C VAL A 68 17.92 7.85 13.21
N GLN A 69 17.85 7.04 12.14
CA GLN A 69 18.84 7.04 11.07
C GLN A 69 18.60 8.12 10.01
N ASP A 70 17.36 8.25 9.56
CA ASP A 70 16.95 9.13 8.47
C ASP A 70 15.47 9.55 8.67
N LEU A 71 15.29 10.62 9.44
CA LEU A 71 13.99 11.23 9.71
C LEU A 71 13.21 11.59 8.43
N PRO A 72 13.78 12.31 7.43
CA PRO A 72 13.00 12.67 6.24
C PRO A 72 12.62 11.47 5.38
N LEU A 73 13.38 10.37 5.38
CA LEU A 73 12.97 9.13 4.72
C LEU A 73 11.85 8.42 5.49
N ALA A 74 11.96 8.36 6.82
CA ALA A 74 10.94 7.77 7.68
C ALA A 74 9.59 8.49 7.52
N GLU A 75 9.58 9.83 7.54
CA GLU A 75 8.38 10.63 7.30
C GLU A 75 7.75 10.34 5.92
N LYS A 76 8.57 10.22 4.88
CA LYS A 76 8.07 9.88 3.53
C LYS A 76 7.44 8.49 3.49
N ILE A 77 8.07 7.49 4.11
CA ILE A 77 7.53 6.12 4.16
C ILE A 77 6.26 6.10 5.00
N GLN A 78 6.28 6.71 6.19
CA GLN A 78 5.13 6.80 7.08
C GLN A 78 3.95 7.51 6.42
N SER A 79 4.23 8.54 5.62
CA SER A 79 3.19 9.16 4.81
C SER A 79 2.55 8.12 3.89
N GLN A 80 3.30 7.21 3.26
CA GLN A 80 2.73 6.19 2.38
C GLN A 80 1.98 5.06 3.13
N LEU A 81 2.00 5.02 4.47
CA LEU A 81 1.33 3.99 5.27
C LEU A 81 -0.15 4.28 5.55
N PHE A 82 -0.58 5.55 5.48
CA PHE A 82 -2.00 5.89 5.68
C PHE A 82 -2.83 5.38 4.49
N VAL A 83 -3.59 4.31 4.73
CA VAL A 83 -4.47 3.66 3.76
C VAL A 83 -5.90 4.17 3.87
N PHE A 84 -6.71 3.89 2.85
CA PHE A 84 -8.10 4.35 2.81
C PHE A 84 -8.94 3.83 4.00
N ASP A 85 -8.65 2.63 4.49
CA ASP A 85 -9.37 2.04 5.62
C ASP A 85 -9.07 2.74 6.96
N ASP A 86 -7.94 3.46 7.07
CA ASP A 86 -7.56 4.19 8.28
C ASP A 86 -8.48 5.40 8.52
N LEU A 87 -9.23 5.84 7.51
CA LEU A 87 -10.27 6.87 7.65
C LEU A 87 -11.37 6.46 8.66
N ALA A 88 -11.51 5.17 8.97
CA ALA A 88 -12.40 4.69 10.03
C ALA A 88 -12.03 5.26 11.42
N GLY A 89 -10.74 5.51 11.67
CA GLY A 89 -10.22 6.01 12.95
C GLY A 89 -10.24 7.52 13.11
N VAL A 90 -10.51 8.26 12.04
CA VAL A 90 -10.53 9.74 12.06
C VAL A 90 -11.72 10.24 12.88
N ASP A 91 -11.56 11.35 13.61
CA ASP A 91 -12.66 11.93 14.38
C ASP A 91 -13.81 12.44 13.48
N ASP A 92 -15.01 12.53 14.04
CA ASP A 92 -16.22 12.85 13.27
C ASP A 92 -16.17 14.26 12.66
N ARG A 93 -15.55 15.23 13.32
CA ARG A 93 -15.47 16.61 12.82
C ARG A 93 -14.53 16.69 11.62
N SER A 94 -13.39 16.00 11.69
CA SER A 94 -12.45 15.85 10.59
C SER A 94 -13.07 15.10 9.41
N MET A 95 -13.82 14.02 9.69
CA MET A 95 -14.54 13.26 8.64
C MET A 95 -15.60 14.11 7.93
N GLN A 96 -16.40 14.88 8.67
CA GLN A 96 -17.40 15.78 8.07
C GLN A 96 -16.77 16.82 7.16
N THR A 97 -15.65 17.41 7.59
CA THR A 97 -14.89 18.39 6.80
C THR A 97 -14.32 17.77 5.53
N LEU A 98 -13.75 16.58 5.64
CA LEU A 98 -13.24 15.82 4.50
C LEU A 98 -14.37 15.50 3.51
N ILE A 99 -15.48 14.91 3.98
CA ILE A 99 -16.63 14.55 3.14
C ILE A 99 -17.19 15.75 2.39
N ALA A 100 -17.27 16.92 3.04
CA ALA A 100 -17.76 18.15 2.42
C ALA A 100 -16.87 18.65 1.26
N LYS A 101 -15.59 18.28 1.24
CA LYS A 101 -14.63 18.69 0.20
C LYS A 101 -14.48 17.67 -0.93
N ILE A 102 -14.95 16.43 -0.74
CA ILE A 102 -14.83 15.38 -1.75
C ILE A 102 -15.90 15.58 -2.86
N PRO A 103 -15.51 15.53 -4.15
CA PRO A 103 -16.48 15.49 -5.25
C PRO A 103 -17.36 14.24 -5.16
N ARG A 104 -18.68 14.40 -5.35
CA ARG A 104 -19.64 13.28 -5.24
C ARG A 104 -19.28 12.08 -6.09
N GLU A 105 -18.83 12.30 -7.33
CA GLU A 105 -18.43 11.22 -8.23
C GLU A 105 -17.25 10.41 -7.68
N SER A 106 -16.25 11.08 -7.11
CA SER A 106 -15.10 10.42 -6.47
C SER A 106 -15.51 9.63 -5.24
N LEU A 107 -16.42 10.17 -4.42
CA LEU A 107 -16.96 9.49 -3.24
C LEU A 107 -17.71 8.21 -3.63
N ASN A 108 -18.59 8.29 -4.63
CA ASN A 108 -19.35 7.16 -5.16
C ASN A 108 -18.44 6.06 -5.72
N LEU A 109 -17.29 6.43 -6.29
CA LEU A 109 -16.34 5.50 -6.88
C LEU A 109 -15.45 4.85 -5.80
N ALA A 110 -14.97 5.62 -4.83
CA ALA A 110 -14.07 5.16 -3.77
C ALA A 110 -14.73 4.19 -2.78
N LEU A 111 -16.01 4.39 -2.47
CA LEU A 111 -16.77 3.55 -1.52
C LEU A 111 -17.29 2.24 -2.11
N ARG A 112 -17.02 1.97 -3.39
CA ARG A 112 -17.40 0.70 -4.02
C ARG A 112 -16.63 -0.46 -3.41
N GLY A 113 -17.35 -1.50 -3.02
CA GLY A 113 -16.76 -2.70 -2.43
C GLY A 113 -16.14 -2.49 -1.05
N ILE A 114 -16.25 -1.30 -0.46
CA ILE A 114 -15.86 -1.06 0.94
C ILE A 114 -17.02 -1.51 1.83
N THR A 115 -16.70 -2.28 2.87
CA THR A 115 -17.66 -2.80 3.84
C THR A 115 -17.12 -2.60 5.26
N GLY A 116 -17.97 -2.75 6.27
CA GLY A 116 -17.56 -2.68 7.68
C GLY A 116 -17.35 -1.26 8.19
N ALA A 117 -16.37 -1.10 9.08
CA ALA A 117 -16.20 0.12 9.89
C ALA A 117 -15.94 1.39 9.05
N CYS A 118 -15.08 1.30 8.02
CA CYS A 118 -14.80 2.42 7.14
C CYS A 118 -16.07 2.90 6.42
N GLN A 119 -16.84 1.99 5.82
CA GLN A 119 -18.09 2.34 5.15
C GLN A 119 -19.08 3.03 6.11
N GLN A 120 -19.24 2.47 7.30
CA GLN A 120 -20.16 3.00 8.30
C GLN A 120 -19.74 4.40 8.73
N LYS A 121 -18.44 4.65 8.90
CA LYS A 121 -17.89 5.96 9.29
C LYS A 121 -18.25 7.07 8.31
N PHE A 122 -18.22 6.77 7.00
CA PHE A 122 -18.68 7.71 5.98
C PHE A 122 -20.17 7.99 6.11
N PHE A 123 -21.00 6.94 6.21
CA PHE A 123 -22.45 7.12 6.32
C PHE A 123 -22.91 7.85 7.59
N THR A 124 -22.26 7.60 8.74
CA THR A 124 -22.60 8.27 10.00
C THR A 124 -22.23 9.75 10.00
N ASN A 125 -21.25 10.15 9.20
CA ASN A 125 -20.79 11.53 9.07
C ASN A 125 -21.41 12.28 7.88
N MET A 126 -22.36 11.66 7.18
CA MET A 126 -23.15 12.29 6.12
C MET A 126 -24.53 12.70 6.62
N SER A 127 -25.14 13.70 5.96
CA SER A 127 -26.56 13.98 6.18
C SER A 127 -27.43 12.82 5.67
N ALA A 128 -28.60 12.62 6.26
CA ALA A 128 -29.50 11.54 5.87
C ALA A 128 -29.81 11.52 4.35
N ASN A 129 -29.99 12.70 3.76
CA ASN A 129 -30.20 12.84 2.32
C ASN A 129 -28.96 12.44 1.51
N ALA A 130 -27.77 12.92 1.90
CA ALA A 130 -26.53 12.59 1.20
C ALA A 130 -26.20 11.09 1.29
N ALA A 131 -26.44 10.47 2.44
CA ALA A 131 -26.29 9.03 2.64
C ALA A 131 -27.27 8.23 1.76
N ALA A 132 -28.54 8.65 1.65
CA ALA A 132 -29.52 8.02 0.77
C ALA A 132 -29.11 8.10 -0.71
N MET A 133 -28.72 9.29 -1.18
CA MET A 133 -28.25 9.48 -2.56
C MET A 133 -27.01 8.63 -2.88
N LEU A 134 -26.08 8.52 -1.93
CA LEU A 134 -24.89 7.69 -2.08
C LEU A 134 -25.26 6.19 -2.17
N LYS A 135 -26.19 5.71 -1.35
CA LYS A 135 -26.68 4.33 -1.44
C LYS A 135 -27.31 4.03 -2.79
N GLU A 136 -28.21 4.89 -3.25
CA GLU A 136 -28.81 4.76 -4.60
C GLU A 136 -27.75 4.79 -5.71
N ALA A 137 -26.73 5.62 -5.59
CA ALA A 137 -25.64 5.70 -6.55
C ALA A 137 -24.73 4.44 -6.54
N LEU A 138 -24.57 3.80 -5.38
CA LEU A 138 -23.84 2.54 -5.25
C LEU A 138 -24.64 1.35 -5.81
N ASP A 139 -25.97 1.34 -5.64
CA ASP A 139 -26.84 0.29 -6.16
C ASP A 139 -26.97 0.36 -7.70
N ASN A 140 -26.99 1.57 -8.26
CA ASN A 140 -27.07 1.82 -9.70
C ASN A 140 -25.70 1.98 -10.38
N ALA A 141 -24.62 1.68 -9.66
CA ALA A 141 -23.26 1.86 -10.13
C ALA A 141 -22.92 0.92 -11.30
N PRO A 142 -22.57 1.42 -12.50
CA PRO A 142 -22.06 0.56 -13.57
C PRO A 142 -20.70 -0.03 -13.15
N PRO A 143 -20.33 -1.24 -13.61
CA PRO A 143 -19.03 -1.84 -13.30
C PRO A 143 -17.89 -0.91 -13.73
N LYS A 144 -16.90 -0.75 -12.85
CA LYS A 144 -15.73 0.10 -13.06
C LYS A 144 -14.46 -0.69 -12.80
N ALA A 145 -13.36 -0.31 -13.45
CA ALA A 145 -12.08 -0.97 -13.26
C ALA A 145 -11.55 -0.74 -11.83
N LEU A 146 -10.93 -1.77 -11.23
CA LEU A 146 -10.29 -1.66 -9.91
C LEU A 146 -9.26 -0.51 -9.87
N SER A 147 -8.58 -0.26 -10.99
CA SER A 147 -7.62 0.85 -11.10
C SER A 147 -8.26 2.24 -10.99
N GLU A 148 -9.52 2.41 -11.43
CA GLU A 148 -10.25 3.67 -11.24
C GLU A 148 -10.68 3.84 -9.77
N ILE A 149 -11.09 2.75 -9.12
CA ILE A 149 -11.45 2.73 -7.69
C ILE A 149 -10.24 3.13 -6.84
N GLU A 150 -9.08 2.52 -7.08
CA GLU A 150 -7.84 2.84 -6.36
C GLU A 150 -7.39 4.28 -6.59
N LYS A 151 -7.55 4.82 -7.80
CA LYS A 151 -7.29 6.24 -8.08
C LYS A 151 -8.21 7.16 -7.28
N ALA A 152 -9.50 6.84 -7.18
CA ALA A 152 -10.46 7.63 -6.41
C ALA A 152 -10.13 7.59 -4.91
N ARG A 153 -9.80 6.41 -4.37
CA ARG A 153 -9.36 6.25 -2.97
C ARG A 153 -8.10 7.06 -2.69
N LYS A 154 -7.09 6.95 -3.56
CA LYS A 154 -5.85 7.73 -3.45
C LYS A 154 -6.11 9.24 -3.46
N ALA A 155 -6.97 9.71 -4.38
CA ALA A 155 -7.32 11.13 -4.43
C ALA A 155 -7.99 11.65 -3.15
N ILE A 156 -8.79 10.82 -2.48
CA ILE A 156 -9.39 11.16 -1.18
C ILE A 156 -8.31 11.23 -0.09
N ILE A 157 -7.36 10.30 -0.09
CA ILE A 157 -6.24 10.32 0.86
C ILE A 157 -5.34 11.54 0.64
N ASP A 158 -5.04 11.88 -0.60
CA ASP A 158 -4.27 13.07 -0.95
C ASP A 158 -5.00 14.35 -0.50
N LEU A 159 -6.33 14.40 -0.66
CA LEU A 159 -7.16 15.49 -0.16
C LEU A 159 -7.13 15.57 1.37
N ALA A 160 -7.27 14.44 2.06
CA ALA A 160 -7.22 14.39 3.52
C ALA A 160 -5.90 14.96 4.05
N ARG A 161 -4.76 14.55 3.47
CA ARG A 161 -3.44 15.09 3.83
C ARG A 161 -3.31 16.57 3.56
N LYS A 162 -3.85 17.03 2.43
CA LYS A 162 -3.86 18.47 2.13
C LYS A 162 -4.62 19.23 3.23
N LEU A 163 -5.79 18.76 3.62
CA LEU A 163 -6.59 19.37 4.68
C LEU A 163 -5.89 19.31 6.05
N GLU A 164 -5.15 18.24 6.34
CA GLU A 164 -4.31 18.12 7.53
C GLU A 164 -3.17 19.15 7.53
N SER A 165 -2.48 19.32 6.40
CA SER A 165 -1.42 20.33 6.27
C SER A 165 -1.94 21.77 6.42
N GLU A 166 -3.22 21.97 6.09
CA GLU A 166 -3.96 23.23 6.29
C GLU A 166 -4.56 23.35 7.70
N GLN A 167 -4.30 22.37 8.59
CA GLN A 167 -4.83 22.28 9.96
C GLN A 167 -6.38 22.29 10.03
N GLN A 168 -7.05 21.90 8.94
CA GLN A 168 -8.52 21.84 8.87
C GLN A 168 -9.07 20.52 9.41
N ILE A 169 -8.28 19.45 9.29
CA ILE A 169 -8.60 18.14 9.85
C ILE A 169 -7.41 17.61 10.65
N ILE A 170 -7.68 16.71 11.57
CA ILE A 170 -6.66 15.97 12.29
C ILE A 170 -6.74 14.54 11.79
N LEU A 171 -5.69 14.07 11.12
CA LEU A 171 -5.56 12.65 10.82
C LEU A 171 -4.86 12.03 12.03
N THR A 172 -5.67 11.58 12.99
CA THR A 172 -5.11 10.85 14.11
C THR A 172 -4.60 9.52 13.57
N ASN A 173 -3.29 9.45 13.38
CA ASN A 173 -2.59 8.22 13.02
C ASN A 173 -2.46 7.33 14.29
N ASP A 174 -3.55 7.22 15.06
CA ASP A 174 -3.63 6.47 16.30
C ASP A 174 -3.38 5.00 15.98
N GLY A 175 -2.11 4.60 16.06
CA GLY A 175 -1.76 3.22 16.35
C GLY A 175 -0.70 2.57 15.49
N LEU A 176 -0.21 3.16 14.39
CA LEU A 176 0.73 2.39 13.55
C LEU A 176 2.21 2.58 13.94
N TYR A 177 2.67 3.77 14.34
CA TYR A 177 4.12 3.96 14.57
C TYR A 177 4.52 5.01 15.63
N ILE A 178 3.59 5.64 16.34
CA ILE A 178 3.94 6.68 17.34
C ILE A 178 3.15 6.46 18.63
N GLU A 179 3.87 6.33 19.75
CA GLU A 179 3.42 6.76 21.08
C GLU A 179 4.35 7.90 21.52
#